data_AF-A0A397J4F0-F1
#
_entry.id   AF-A0A397J4F0-F1
#
_cell.length_a   1.000
_cell.length_b   1.000
_cell.length_c   1.000
_cell.angle_alpha   90.00
_cell.angle_beta   90.00
_cell.angle_gamma   90.00
#
_symmetry.space_group_name_H-M   'P 1'
#
loop_
_entity.id
_entity.type
_entity.pdbx_description
1 polymer ?
#
loop_
_entity_poly.entity_id
_entity_poly.type
_entity_poly.pdbx_seq_one_letter_code
_entity_poly.pdbx_strand_id
1 'polypeptide(L)'
;MSGINVNIEVTDDIYAKRTAEQDTNRAHIVALAVREACTVANMGKNQQDWEAACRFIMSNDLLTSREKVTIVSLLFKPRYMYERI
;
A
#
# COMPACT_ATOMS: atom_id res chain seq x y z
N MET A 1 31.51 -27.08 37.68
CA MET A 1 30.15 -26.54 37.45
C MET A 1 30.25 -25.59 36.28
N SER A 2 30.02 -26.05 35.05
CA SER A 2 30.05 -25.18 33.87
C SER A 2 28.69 -24.49 33.74
N GLY A 3 28.66 -23.20 34.01
CA GLY A 3 27.50 -22.35 33.73
C GLY A 3 27.36 -22.17 32.23
N ILE A 4 26.16 -22.46 31.72
CA ILE A 4 25.78 -22.17 30.33
C ILE A 4 25.59 -20.66 30.23
N ASN A 5 26.47 -19.99 29.51
CA ASN A 5 26.32 -18.58 29.19
C ASN A 5 25.54 -18.47 27.87
N VAL A 6 24.22 -18.31 27.98
CA VAL A 6 23.35 -18.04 26.83
C VAL A 6 23.41 -16.54 26.55
N ASN A 7 24.32 -16.13 25.66
CA ASN A 7 24.22 -14.83 25.00
C ASN A 7 22.99 -14.86 24.08
N ILE A 8 21.95 -14.16 24.49
CA ILE A 8 20.71 -13.99 23.75
C ILE A 8 20.98 -13.00 22.61
N GLU A 9 21.44 -13.49 21.46
CA GLU A 9 21.41 -12.77 20.17
C GLU A 9 20.01 -12.88 19.53
N VAL A 10 18.94 -12.66 20.31
CA VAL A 10 17.55 -12.92 19.88
C VAL A 10 16.81 -11.62 19.50
N THR A 11 17.45 -10.46 19.65
CA THR A 11 16.78 -9.17 19.46
C THR A 11 16.60 -8.80 17.99
N ASP A 12 17.60 -9.01 17.13
CA ASP A 12 17.54 -8.50 15.76
C ASP A 12 16.60 -9.30 14.86
N ASP A 13 16.60 -10.64 14.98
CA ASP A 13 15.74 -11.51 14.17
C ASP A 13 14.24 -11.40 14.53
N ILE A 14 13.92 -11.21 15.82
CA ILE A 14 12.51 -11.00 16.23
C ILE A 14 12.02 -9.63 15.77
N TYR A 15 12.85 -8.59 15.84
CA TYR A 15 12.49 -7.28 15.33
C TYR A 15 12.30 -7.30 13.82
N ALA A 16 13.24 -7.89 13.07
CA ALA A 16 13.16 -8.02 11.61
C ALA A 16 11.94 -8.85 11.15
N LYS A 17 11.59 -9.90 11.89
CA LYS A 17 10.40 -10.70 11.61
C LYS A 17 9.10 -9.94 11.89
N ARG A 18 9.03 -9.18 12.98
CA ARG A 18 7.87 -8.33 13.29
C ARG A 18 7.71 -7.20 12.29
N THR A 19 8.78 -6.52 11.88
CA THR A 19 8.71 -5.52 10.80
C THR A 19 8.34 -6.18 9.48
N ALA A 20 8.89 -7.33 9.12
CA ALA A 20 8.50 -8.03 7.89
C ALA A 20 7.02 -8.48 7.90
N GLU A 21 6.49 -8.97 9.01
CA GLU A 21 5.07 -9.33 9.16
C GLU A 21 4.16 -8.09 9.14
N GLN A 22 4.60 -7.01 9.79
CA GLN A 22 3.90 -5.73 9.79
C GLN A 22 3.92 -5.09 8.38
N ASP A 23 5.04 -5.17 7.67
CA ASP A 23 5.24 -4.69 6.29
C ASP A 23 4.47 -5.56 5.28
N THR A 24 4.40 -6.88 5.49
CA THR A 24 3.55 -7.80 4.71
C THR A 24 2.08 -7.44 4.88
N ASN A 25 1.66 -7.09 6.10
CA ASN A 25 0.32 -6.60 6.37
C ASN A 25 0.07 -5.23 5.69
N ARG A 26 1.04 -4.29 5.74
CA ARG A 26 0.94 -3.01 5.02
C ARG A 26 0.82 -3.19 3.51
N ALA A 27 1.67 -4.04 2.91
CA ALA A 27 1.62 -4.34 1.48
C ALA A 27 0.27 -4.94 1.09
N HIS A 28 -0.29 -5.82 1.91
CA HIS A 28 -1.61 -6.40 1.70
C HIS A 28 -2.72 -5.34 1.75
N ILE A 29 -2.71 -4.47 2.76
CA ILE A 29 -3.67 -3.36 2.90
C ILE A 29 -3.61 -2.44 1.68
N VAL A 30 -2.40 -2.06 1.26
CA VAL A 30 -2.20 -1.21 0.07
C VAL A 30 -2.70 -1.91 -1.19
N ALA A 31 -2.35 -3.19 -1.39
CA ALA A 31 -2.77 -3.94 -2.57
C ALA A 31 -4.30 -4.10 -2.66
N LEU A 32 -4.97 -4.32 -1.53
CA LEU A 32 -6.43 -4.38 -1.46
C LEU A 32 -7.06 -3.03 -1.85
N ALA A 33 -6.60 -1.94 -1.24
CA ALA A 33 -7.11 -0.61 -1.52
C ALA A 33 -6.91 -0.21 -2.99
N VAL A 34 -5.74 -0.52 -3.56
CA VAL A 34 -5.46 -0.30 -4.99
C VAL A 34 -6.36 -1.15 -5.88
N ARG A 35 -6.55 -2.43 -5.57
CA ARG A 35 -7.40 -3.33 -6.35
C ARG A 35 -8.85 -2.83 -6.39
N GLU A 36 -9.37 -2.39 -5.25
CA GLU A 36 -10.73 -1.84 -5.16
C GLU A 36 -10.85 -0.51 -5.90
N ALA A 37 -9.90 0.41 -5.74
CA ALA A 37 -9.88 1.66 -6.48
C ALA A 37 -9.78 1.45 -8.00
N CYS A 38 -8.95 0.51 -8.45
CA CYS A 38 -8.87 0.10 -9.86
C CYS A 38 -10.18 -0.52 -10.35
N THR A 39 -10.89 -1.28 -9.51
CA THR A 39 -12.19 -1.86 -9.85
C THR A 39 -13.22 -0.74 -10.09
N VAL A 40 -13.28 0.24 -9.19
CA VAL A 40 -14.15 1.42 -9.32
C VAL A 40 -13.78 2.23 -10.57
N ALA A 41 -12.49 2.47 -10.80
CA ALA A 41 -12.02 3.22 -11.96
C ALA A 41 -12.21 2.48 -13.29
N ASN A 42 -12.14 1.15 -13.33
CA ASN A 42 -12.27 0.35 -14.56
C ASN A 42 -13.73 0.04 -14.92
N MET A 43 -14.66 0.23 -13.98
CA MET A 43 -16.11 0.21 -14.25
C MET A 43 -16.59 1.47 -15.00
N GLY A 44 -15.75 2.50 -15.05
CA GLY A 44 -16.12 3.81 -15.56
C GLY A 44 -15.11 4.41 -16.53
N LYS A 45 -15.49 4.59 -17.80
CA LYS A 45 -14.68 5.38 -18.75
C LYS A 45 -14.79 6.89 -18.50
N ASN A 46 -15.45 7.31 -17.43
CA ASN A 46 -15.85 8.69 -17.18
C ASN A 46 -15.14 9.26 -15.94
N GLN A 47 -14.89 10.57 -15.97
CA GLN A 47 -14.23 11.34 -14.90
C GLN A 47 -14.86 11.12 -13.51
N GLN A 48 -16.17 10.88 -13.44
CA GLN A 48 -16.90 10.67 -12.18
C GLN A 48 -16.51 9.39 -11.45
N ASP A 49 -16.23 8.31 -12.19
CA ASP A 49 -15.84 7.02 -11.60
C ASP A 49 -14.40 7.09 -11.08
N TRP A 50 -13.56 7.88 -11.75
CA TRP A 50 -12.24 8.22 -11.23
C TRP A 50 -12.31 9.04 -9.93
N GLU A 51 -13.17 10.06 -9.86
CA GLU A 51 -13.39 10.83 -8.64
C GLU A 51 -13.91 9.94 -7.50
N ALA A 52 -14.76 8.96 -7.82
CA ALA A 52 -15.22 7.96 -6.86
C ALA A 52 -14.07 7.09 -6.34
N ALA A 53 -13.18 6.61 -7.21
CA ALA A 53 -12.00 5.83 -6.81
C ALA A 53 -11.06 6.65 -5.92
N CYS A 54 -10.88 7.94 -6.19
CA CYS A 54 -10.04 8.80 -5.35
C CYS A 54 -10.67 9.12 -4.01
N ARG A 55 -11.98 9.38 -3.96
CA ARG A 55 -12.71 9.51 -2.70
C ARG A 55 -12.59 8.25 -1.85
N PHE A 56 -12.72 7.08 -2.48
CA PHE A 56 -12.56 5.78 -1.82
C PHE A 56 -11.20 5.63 -1.14
N ILE A 57 -10.11 5.90 -1.86
CA ILE A 57 -8.76 5.86 -1.30
C ILE A 57 -8.58 6.89 -0.17
N MET A 58 -9.08 8.11 -0.35
CA MET A 58 -8.94 9.17 0.67
C MET A 58 -9.69 8.84 1.95
N SER A 59 -10.84 8.16 1.86
CA SER A 59 -11.63 7.70 3.00
C SER A 59 -11.09 6.44 3.70
N ASN A 60 -10.01 5.83 3.20
CA ASN A 60 -9.51 4.58 3.78
C ASN A 60 -8.67 4.86 5.05
N ASP A 61 -9.18 4.51 6.23
CA ASP A 61 -8.50 4.78 7.52
C ASP A 61 -7.26 3.91 7.78
N LEU A 62 -7.10 2.81 7.04
CA LEU A 62 -5.95 1.92 7.20
C LEU A 62 -4.71 2.44 6.46
N LEU A 63 -4.91 3.31 5.46
CA LEU A 63 -3.83 3.94 4.72
C LEU A 63 -3.30 5.17 5.45
N THR A 64 -1.99 5.32 5.48
CA THR A 64 -1.34 6.57 5.86
C THR A 64 -1.60 7.65 4.81
N SER A 65 -1.50 8.91 5.21
CA SER A 65 -1.62 10.05 4.29
C SER A 65 -0.67 9.95 3.09
N ARG A 66 0.54 9.40 3.29
CA ARG A 66 1.51 9.19 2.22
C ARG A 66 1.04 8.14 1.22
N GLU A 67 0.56 6.99 1.69
CA GLU A 67 0.03 5.93 0.82
C GLU A 67 -1.19 6.41 0.03
N LYS A 68 -2.11 7.15 0.67
CA LYS A 68 -3.28 7.75 -0.02
C LYS A 68 -2.86 8.63 -1.20
N VAL A 69 -1.94 9.56 -0.96
CA VAL A 69 -1.43 10.48 -1.99
C VAL A 69 -0.70 9.72 -3.10
N THR A 70 0.16 8.77 -2.74
CA THR A 70 0.89 7.94 -3.71
C THR A 70 -0.08 7.14 -4.58
N ILE A 71 -1.06 6.45 -4.00
CA ILE A 71 -2.04 5.64 -4.76
C ILE A 71 -2.86 6.54 -5.69
N VAL A 72 -3.38 7.68 -5.21
CA VAL A 72 -4.15 8.62 -6.06
C VAL A 72 -3.32 9.16 -7.21
N SER A 73 -2.05 9.54 -6.97
CA SER A 73 -1.16 10.00 -8.04
C SER A 73 -0.89 8.94 -9.10
N LEU A 74 -0.84 7.65 -8.71
CA LEU A 74 -0.63 6.53 -9.61
C LEU A 74 -1.90 6.17 -10.39
N LEU A 75 -3.08 6.30 -9.76
CA LEU A 75 -4.39 6.15 -10.42
C LEU A 75 -4.62 7.23 -11.50
N PHE A 76 -3.98 8.41 -11.40
CA PHE A 76 -4.12 9.51 -12.36
C PHE A 76 -3.29 9.38 -13.65
N LYS A 77 -2.63 8.25 -13.89
CA LYS A 77 -1.94 8.01 -15.17
C LYS A 77 -2.66 6.99 -16.04
N PRO A 78 -3.66 7.47 -16.82
CA PRO A 78 -3.72 7.04 -18.22
C PRO A 78 -4.11 8.17 -19.19
N ARG A 79 -3.33 8.32 -20.29
CA ARG A 79 -3.55 9.13 -21.54
C ARG A 79 -2.90 10.51 -21.78
N TYR A 80 -1.72 10.82 -21.22
CA TYR A 80 -0.88 11.90 -21.78
C TYR A 80 0.59 11.57 -21.99
N MET A 81 0.99 10.29 -21.98
CA MET A 81 2.41 9.91 -22.11
C MET A 81 2.77 9.08 -23.35
N TYR A 82 1.86 8.83 -24.31
CA TYR A 82 2.21 8.11 -25.55
C TYR A 82 1.45 8.50 -26.82
N GLU A 83 0.90 9.71 -26.93
CA GLU A 83 0.44 10.24 -28.23
C GLU A 83 0.71 11.73 -28.33
N ARG A 84 1.98 12.16 -28.41
CA ARG A 84 2.37 13.38 -29.13
C ARG A 84 3.80 13.25 -29.67
N ILE A 85 3.82 12.91 -30.96
CA ILE A 85 4.80 13.27 -32.00
C ILE A 85 6.20 12.67 -31.87
#